data_AF-A0A448F7Q7-F1
#
_entry.id   AF-A0A448F7Q7-F1
#
_cell.length_a   1.000
_cell.length_b   1.000
_cell.length_c   1.000
_cell.angle_alpha   90.00
_cell.angle_beta   90.00
_cell.angle_gamma   90.00
#
_symmetry.space_group_name_H-M   'P 1'
#
loop_
_entity.id
_entity.type
_entity.pdbx_description
1 polymer ?
#
loop_
_entity_poly.entity_id
_entity_poly.type
_entity_poly.pdbx_seq_one_letter_code
_entity_poly.pdbx_strand_id
1 'polypeptide(L)'
;MAGIYQLKGCIQPYAWGGKHYIANLLNVTNNQEPYAEYWLGAHISAPSQLLIANGEISLLDFLHKNPTALGTQSRQLFGDNLPYLLKILDVANPLSIQLHPTKKQAEIGFAQENAAGIPLNDPKRTYKDDNHKPEMMIALSDFWLLHGFKTKSKILDTLRQRTSLADLATKLASQNLADFYADIMLAKQDQLAQWLLPIIEGQQKAYEQNQLAMQDPDYWVLYTLHAMQISRDKLDAGLMSFYLFNIVNLQVGEGIFQAAGVPHAYLRGQNIELMACSDNVIRGGLTPKHVDIEQLLKIIDCSEIVPQIIAPAPKNQVYTYPTPIADFALSNMPYAKNTEISDRTLNGTILLVMTGEITLEAAQQKLTLKQGQAAFVEADTDYRVHGMQEGYAVFAGLPL
;
A
#
# COMPACT_ATOMS: atom_id res chain seq x y z
N MET A 1 20.29 26.31 -8.60
CA MET A 1 21.20 25.40 -7.87
C MET A 1 20.32 24.33 -7.29
N ALA A 2 20.60 23.07 -7.59
CA ALA A 2 19.86 21.96 -7.02
C ALA A 2 20.10 21.91 -5.51
N GLY A 3 19.04 21.68 -4.73
CA GLY A 3 19.03 21.86 -3.28
C GLY A 3 18.50 20.65 -2.50
N ILE A 4 18.77 20.68 -1.19
CA ILE A 4 18.20 19.77 -0.20
C ILE A 4 17.35 20.53 0.80
N TYR A 5 16.21 19.95 1.18
CA TYR A 5 15.25 20.56 2.10
C TYR A 5 14.77 19.52 3.09
N GLN A 6 14.70 19.87 4.37
CA GLN A 6 14.02 19.01 5.34
C GLN A 6 12.53 18.94 4.99
N LEU A 7 12.00 17.72 4.97
CA LEU A 7 10.64 17.40 4.56
C LEU A 7 9.84 16.93 5.78
N LYS A 8 8.69 17.55 6.00
CA LYS A 8 7.74 17.19 7.05
C LYS A 8 6.49 16.61 6.40
N GLY A 9 6.23 15.33 6.67
CA GLY A 9 5.08 14.61 6.14
C GLY A 9 3.77 14.91 6.88
N CYS A 10 2.71 14.22 6.45
CA CYS A 10 1.37 14.34 7.02
C CYS A 10 0.92 13.02 7.65
N ILE A 11 0.42 13.05 8.88
CA ILE A 11 -0.16 11.88 9.55
C ILE A 11 -1.64 11.78 9.18
N GLN A 12 -2.09 10.59 8.78
CA GLN A 12 -3.49 10.27 8.54
C GLN A 12 -4.05 9.43 9.69
N PRO A 13 -5.01 9.96 10.49
CA PRO A 13 -5.52 9.27 11.67
C PRO A 13 -6.72 8.38 11.36
N TYR A 14 -6.61 7.50 10.35
CA TYR A 14 -7.72 6.63 9.99
C TYR A 14 -8.00 5.59 11.09
N ALA A 15 -9.29 5.29 11.33
CA ALA A 15 -9.72 4.44 12.43
C ALA A 15 -9.17 3.00 12.41
N TRP A 16 -8.68 2.52 11.26
CA TRP A 16 -8.03 1.21 11.13
C TRP A 16 -6.57 1.20 11.62
N GLY A 17 -5.99 2.38 11.86
CA GLY A 17 -4.58 2.56 12.20
C GLY A 17 -4.21 2.08 13.60
N GLY A 18 -2.96 1.65 13.74
CA GLY A 18 -2.35 1.44 15.04
C GLY A 18 -2.09 2.76 15.77
N LYS A 19 -1.73 2.67 17.05
CA LYS A 19 -1.62 3.84 17.93
C LYS A 19 -0.19 4.21 18.28
N HIS A 20 0.78 3.33 18.02
CA HIS A 20 2.11 3.44 18.64
C HIS A 20 3.25 3.51 17.63
N TYR A 21 3.21 2.73 16.54
CA TYR A 21 4.39 2.56 15.70
C TYR A 21 4.81 3.87 15.04
N ILE A 22 3.89 4.53 14.32
CA ILE A 22 4.18 5.79 13.62
C ILE A 22 4.49 6.90 14.63
N ALA A 23 3.79 6.96 15.76
CA ALA A 23 4.08 7.95 16.81
C ALA A 23 5.53 7.81 17.34
N ASN A 24 5.98 6.58 17.58
CA ASN A 24 7.35 6.29 18.01
C ASN A 24 8.38 6.56 16.91
N LEU A 25 8.07 6.19 15.66
CA LEU A 25 8.93 6.45 14.50
C LEU A 25 9.18 7.95 14.35
N LEU A 26 8.14 8.78 14.48
CA LEU A 26 8.22 10.22 14.30
C LEU A 26 8.64 10.98 15.58
N ASN A 27 8.83 10.27 16.70
CA ASN A 27 9.11 10.84 18.02
C ASN A 27 8.11 11.95 18.41
N VAL A 28 6.82 11.70 18.16
CA VAL A 28 5.73 12.61 18.54
C VAL A 28 5.00 12.08 19.78
N THR A 29 4.46 13.00 20.59
CA THR A 29 3.68 12.61 21.77
C THR A 29 2.43 11.84 21.34
N ASN A 30 2.34 10.59 21.77
CA ASN A 30 1.21 9.72 21.49
C ASN A 30 -0.01 10.14 22.32
N ASN A 31 -1.04 10.65 21.65
CA ASN A 31 -2.29 11.10 22.26
C ASN A 31 -3.39 10.01 22.26
N GLN A 32 -3.04 8.75 22.00
CA GLN A 32 -3.93 7.59 21.88
C GLN A 32 -4.90 7.59 20.68
N GLU A 33 -4.79 8.58 19.78
CA GLU A 33 -5.46 8.57 18.48
C GLU A 33 -4.81 7.54 17.53
N PRO A 34 -5.51 7.07 16.50
CA PRO A 34 -4.91 6.27 15.44
C PRO A 34 -3.86 7.07 14.66
N TYR A 35 -2.75 6.42 14.33
CA TYR A 35 -1.72 6.89 13.41
C TYR A 35 -1.66 5.85 12.29
N ALA A 36 -2.54 5.94 11.31
CA ALA A 36 -2.72 4.91 10.30
C ALA A 36 -1.65 4.99 9.20
N GLU A 37 -1.41 6.19 8.70
CA GLU A 37 -0.45 6.44 7.62
C GLU A 37 0.39 7.68 7.93
N TYR A 38 1.64 7.69 7.48
CA TYR A 38 2.50 8.87 7.41
C TYR A 38 2.92 9.10 5.97
N TRP A 39 2.51 10.22 5.39
CA TRP A 39 2.67 10.53 3.96
C TRP A 39 3.84 11.47 3.72
N LEU A 40 4.68 11.11 2.75
CA LEU A 40 5.80 11.90 2.25
C LEU A 40 5.68 12.04 0.73
N GLY A 41 5.33 13.24 0.27
CA GLY A 41 5.15 13.51 -1.15
C GLY A 41 4.37 14.79 -1.44
N ALA A 42 3.99 14.97 -2.70
CA ALA A 42 3.31 16.15 -3.20
C ALA A 42 1.81 15.92 -3.46
N HIS A 43 1.20 14.88 -2.85
CA HIS A 43 -0.21 14.55 -3.10
C HIS A 43 -1.14 15.69 -2.67
N ILE A 44 -2.07 16.09 -3.53
CA ILE A 44 -2.93 17.28 -3.33
C ILE A 44 -3.74 17.25 -2.03
N SER A 45 -4.20 16.07 -1.60
CA SER A 45 -4.99 15.90 -0.38
C SER A 45 -4.20 16.12 0.91
N ALA A 46 -2.88 15.93 0.89
CA ALA A 46 -2.02 16.07 2.06
C ALA A 46 -0.54 16.24 1.65
N PRO A 47 -0.18 17.37 1.03
CA PRO A 47 1.17 17.57 0.54
C PRO A 47 2.11 17.84 1.72
N SER A 48 3.28 17.19 1.69
CA SER A 48 4.35 17.43 2.66
C SER A 48 4.85 18.87 2.61
N GLN A 49 5.44 19.33 3.71
CA GLN A 49 5.96 20.68 3.86
C GLN A 49 7.49 20.67 3.81
N LEU A 50 8.07 21.56 3.01
CA LEU A 50 9.49 21.86 3.00
C LEU A 50 9.79 22.92 4.05
N LEU A 51 10.75 22.63 4.93
CA LEU A 51 11.27 23.61 5.88
C LEU A 51 12.34 24.45 5.17
N ILE A 52 12.04 25.74 4.96
CA ILE A 52 12.93 26.71 4.33
C ILE A 52 13.29 27.82 5.32
N ALA A 53 14.30 28.63 5.00
CA ALA A 53 14.78 29.71 5.89
C ALA A 53 13.67 30.68 6.34
N ASN A 54 12.64 30.90 5.51
CA ASN A 54 11.56 31.85 5.75
C ASN A 54 10.23 31.19 6.20
N GLY A 55 10.24 29.90 6.60
CA GLY A 55 9.04 29.19 7.07
C GLY A 55 8.83 27.84 6.40
N GLU A 56 7.57 27.47 6.19
CA GLU A 56 7.17 26.24 5.52
C GLU A 56 6.54 26.56 4.15
N ILE A 57 6.82 25.75 3.13
CA ILE A 57 6.11 25.76 1.85
C ILE A 57 5.71 24.34 1.48
N SER A 58 4.51 24.15 0.93
CA SER A 58 4.09 22.85 0.41
C SER A 58 5.06 22.37 -0.68
N LEU A 59 5.44 21.09 -0.64
CA LEU A 59 6.22 20.46 -1.72
C LEU A 59 5.48 20.57 -3.06
N LEU A 60 4.16 20.46 -3.07
CA LEU A 60 3.35 20.64 -4.28
C LEU A 60 3.53 22.05 -4.88
N ASP A 61 3.37 23.10 -4.07
CA ASP A 61 3.54 24.49 -4.53
C ASP A 61 4.99 24.80 -4.94
N PHE A 62 5.96 24.19 -4.24
CA PHE A 62 7.36 24.30 -4.59
C PHE A 62 7.65 23.70 -5.97
N LEU A 63 7.15 22.49 -6.25
CA LEU A 63 7.36 21.81 -7.53
C LEU A 63 6.66 22.53 -8.69
N HIS A 64 5.46 23.09 -8.48
CA HIS A 64 4.80 23.92 -9.48
C HIS A 64 5.64 25.15 -9.89
N LYS A 65 6.35 25.76 -8.93
CA LYS A 65 7.22 26.92 -9.19
C LYS A 65 8.60 26.52 -9.71
N ASN A 66 9.05 25.31 -9.40
CA ASN A 66 10.40 24.81 -9.69
C ASN A 66 10.33 23.41 -10.32
N PRO A 67 9.67 23.22 -11.48
CA PRO A 67 9.44 21.88 -12.04
C PRO A 67 10.75 21.16 -12.38
N THR A 68 11.84 21.89 -12.64
CA THR A 68 13.17 21.30 -12.88
C THR A 68 13.71 20.51 -11.71
N ALA A 69 13.22 20.74 -10.48
CA ALA A 69 13.56 19.94 -9.30
C ALA A 69 13.20 18.46 -9.43
N LEU A 70 12.30 18.10 -10.37
CA LEU A 70 11.92 16.72 -10.66
C LEU A 70 12.92 15.99 -11.56
N GLY A 71 13.73 16.73 -12.32
CA GLY A 71 14.65 16.17 -13.31
C GLY A 71 14.01 15.98 -14.68
N THR A 72 14.83 16.00 -15.72
CA THR A 72 14.35 15.96 -17.12
C THR A 72 13.60 14.66 -17.44
N GLN A 73 14.11 13.53 -16.98
CA GLN A 73 13.51 12.21 -17.24
C GLN A 73 12.13 12.09 -16.58
N SER A 74 12.01 12.41 -15.29
CA SER A 74 10.71 12.41 -14.59
C SER A 74 9.69 13.27 -15.32
N ARG A 75 10.07 14.47 -15.76
CA ARG A 75 9.16 15.39 -16.46
C ARG A 75 8.70 14.88 -17.82
N GLN A 76 9.57 14.20 -18.55
CA GLN A 76 9.21 13.59 -19.84
C GLN A 76 8.21 12.45 -19.68
N LEU A 77 8.32 11.67 -18.60
CA LEU A 77 7.48 10.49 -18.37
C LEU A 77 6.17 10.82 -17.64
N PHE A 78 6.21 11.75 -16.67
CA PHE A 78 5.13 11.97 -15.70
C PHE A 78 4.66 13.43 -15.62
N GLY A 79 5.23 14.32 -16.44
CA GLY A 79 4.92 15.74 -16.41
C GLY A 79 5.52 16.46 -15.19
N ASP A 80 4.95 17.62 -14.85
CA ASP A 80 5.50 18.49 -13.80
C ASP A 80 5.06 18.10 -12.37
N ASN A 81 4.69 16.83 -12.15
CA ASN A 81 4.27 16.29 -10.86
C ASN A 81 5.28 15.28 -10.31
N LEU A 82 5.38 15.17 -8.99
CA LEU A 82 6.10 14.07 -8.35
C LEU A 82 5.32 12.76 -8.63
N PRO A 83 5.94 11.75 -9.27
CA PRO A 83 5.18 10.60 -9.76
C PRO A 83 4.80 9.58 -8.69
N TYR A 84 5.31 9.72 -7.48
CA TYR A 84 5.13 8.76 -6.40
C TYR A 84 4.76 9.41 -5.06
N LEU A 85 4.19 8.59 -4.18
CA LEU A 85 3.90 8.90 -2.79
C LEU A 85 4.52 7.81 -1.90
N LEU A 86 5.45 8.23 -1.03
CA LEU A 86 6.03 7.36 -0.02
C LEU A 86 5.17 7.41 1.24
N LYS A 87 4.87 6.26 1.81
CA LYS A 87 4.13 6.14 3.06
C LYS A 87 4.75 5.16 4.03
N ILE A 88 4.50 5.39 5.31
CA ILE A 88 4.58 4.38 6.36
C ILE A 88 3.16 4.07 6.81
N LEU A 89 2.80 2.79 6.92
CA LEU A 89 1.49 2.36 7.39
C LEU A 89 1.63 1.56 8.69
N ASP A 90 0.68 1.75 9.60
CA ASP A 90 0.48 0.92 10.80
C ASP A 90 -0.92 0.30 10.74
N VAL A 91 -1.02 -0.87 10.09
CA VAL A 91 -2.28 -1.57 9.82
C VAL A 91 -2.67 -2.39 11.05
N ALA A 92 -3.51 -1.82 11.92
CA ALA A 92 -4.03 -2.51 13.10
C ALA A 92 -5.32 -3.29 12.85
N ASN A 93 -6.12 -2.86 11.87
CA ASN A 93 -7.33 -3.55 11.39
C ASN A 93 -7.25 -3.77 9.87
N PRO A 94 -7.95 -4.79 9.33
CA PRO A 94 -7.98 -5.05 7.89
C PRO A 94 -8.46 -3.85 7.08
N LEU A 95 -7.81 -3.62 5.95
CA LEU A 95 -8.26 -2.72 4.91
C LEU A 95 -9.24 -3.41 3.96
N SER A 96 -9.96 -2.61 3.20
CA SER A 96 -10.83 -3.14 2.15
C SER A 96 -10.03 -3.88 1.08
N ILE A 97 -10.66 -4.88 0.46
CA ILE A 97 -10.14 -5.50 -0.76
C ILE A 97 -10.15 -4.44 -1.86
N GLN A 98 -9.03 -4.31 -2.55
CA GLN A 98 -8.79 -3.30 -3.55
C GLN A 98 -8.13 -3.92 -4.78
N LEU A 99 -8.39 -3.29 -5.92
CA LEU A 99 -7.54 -3.40 -7.09
C LEU A 99 -7.50 -2.05 -7.80
N HIS A 100 -6.49 -1.91 -8.64
CA HIS A 100 -6.25 -0.68 -9.38
C HIS A 100 -6.39 -0.93 -10.89
N PRO A 101 -6.98 0.03 -11.63
CA PRO A 101 -7.07 -0.09 -13.07
C PRO A 101 -5.69 0.04 -13.71
N THR A 102 -5.54 -0.54 -14.90
CA THR A 102 -4.43 -0.18 -15.79
C THR A 102 -4.56 1.28 -16.23
N LYS A 103 -3.47 1.89 -16.71
CA LYS A 103 -3.49 3.31 -17.12
C LYS A 103 -4.57 3.59 -18.17
N LYS A 104 -4.64 2.74 -19.19
CA LYS A 104 -5.68 2.83 -20.24
C LYS A 104 -7.10 2.72 -19.67
N GLN A 105 -7.33 1.84 -18.69
CA GLN A 105 -8.63 1.72 -18.04
C GLN A 105 -8.96 2.96 -17.19
N ALA A 106 -7.96 3.54 -16.51
CA ALA A 106 -8.10 4.77 -15.75
C ALA A 106 -8.48 5.96 -16.65
N GLU A 107 -7.75 6.17 -17.75
CA GLU A 107 -8.03 7.21 -18.75
C GLU A 107 -9.48 7.13 -19.28
N ILE A 108 -9.92 5.91 -19.64
CA ILE A 108 -11.27 5.68 -20.15
C ILE A 108 -12.32 5.93 -19.06
N GLY A 109 -12.14 5.34 -17.87
CA GLY A 109 -13.09 5.44 -16.77
C GLY A 109 -13.23 6.88 -16.26
N PHE A 110 -12.11 7.58 -16.11
CA PHE A 110 -12.07 8.98 -15.70
C PHE A 110 -12.81 9.89 -16.68
N ALA A 111 -12.56 9.72 -17.98
CA ALA A 111 -13.25 10.49 -19.02
C ALA A 111 -14.76 10.19 -19.05
N GLN A 112 -15.16 8.93 -18.87
CA GLN A 112 -16.57 8.52 -18.84
C GLN A 112 -17.32 9.12 -17.65
N GLU A 113 -16.79 9.01 -16.43
CA GLU A 113 -17.43 9.59 -15.25
C GLU A 113 -17.48 11.13 -15.31
N ASN A 114 -16.47 11.77 -15.91
CA ASN A 114 -16.48 13.22 -16.18
C ASN A 114 -17.57 13.62 -17.17
N ALA A 115 -17.71 12.88 -18.28
CA ALA A 115 -18.75 13.14 -19.27
C ALA A 115 -20.17 12.92 -18.70
N ALA A 116 -20.31 12.02 -17.72
CA ALA A 116 -21.54 11.81 -16.96
C ALA A 116 -21.78 12.87 -15.87
N GLY A 117 -20.84 13.78 -15.63
CA GLY A 117 -20.97 14.85 -14.64
C GLY A 117 -20.86 14.39 -13.18
N ILE A 118 -20.27 13.22 -12.90
CA ILE A 118 -20.11 12.70 -11.54
C ILE A 118 -19.00 13.50 -10.83
N PRO A 119 -19.29 14.21 -9.71
CA PRO A 119 -18.27 14.96 -9.00
C PRO A 119 -17.13 14.08 -8.46
N LEU A 120 -15.90 14.61 -8.40
CA LEU A 120 -14.73 13.85 -7.89
C LEU A 120 -14.87 13.39 -6.43
N ASN A 121 -15.67 14.12 -5.64
CA ASN A 121 -15.95 13.80 -4.25
C ASN A 121 -17.24 12.98 -4.05
N ASP A 122 -17.92 12.57 -5.13
CA ASP A 122 -19.10 11.71 -5.03
C ASP A 122 -18.69 10.34 -4.44
N PRO A 123 -19.39 9.80 -3.43
CA PRO A 123 -19.10 8.48 -2.86
C PRO A 123 -19.12 7.32 -3.87
N LYS A 124 -19.79 7.49 -5.01
CA LYS A 124 -19.85 6.52 -6.11
C LYS A 124 -18.78 6.72 -7.18
N ARG A 125 -18.02 7.82 -7.14
CA ARG A 125 -16.92 8.09 -8.07
C ARG A 125 -15.83 7.04 -7.89
N THR A 126 -15.57 6.27 -8.94
CA THR A 126 -14.56 5.20 -8.92
C THR A 126 -13.22 5.70 -9.45
N TYR A 127 -13.25 6.48 -10.53
CA TYR A 127 -12.07 7.01 -11.22
C TYR A 127 -11.84 8.47 -10.86
N LYS A 128 -10.84 8.74 -10.03
CA LYS A 128 -10.52 10.08 -9.50
C LYS A 128 -9.44 10.81 -10.31
N ASP A 129 -8.71 10.07 -11.12
CA ASP A 129 -7.69 10.57 -12.04
C ASP A 129 -7.54 9.61 -13.24
N ASP A 130 -6.77 10.02 -14.25
CA ASP A 130 -6.49 9.25 -15.46
C ASP A 130 -5.22 8.39 -15.35
N ASN A 131 -4.67 8.21 -14.14
CA ASN A 131 -3.43 7.48 -13.93
C ASN A 131 -3.68 6.08 -13.35
N HIS A 132 -2.72 5.18 -13.55
CA HIS A 132 -2.70 3.91 -12.82
C HIS A 132 -2.13 4.06 -11.41
N LYS A 133 -2.24 2.99 -10.62
CA LYS A 133 -1.75 2.96 -9.26
C LYS A 133 -0.99 1.66 -8.99
N PRO A 134 0.19 1.44 -9.61
CA PRO A 134 1.09 0.41 -9.14
C PRO A 134 1.53 0.73 -7.70
N GLU A 135 1.63 -0.30 -6.88
CA GLU A 135 2.03 -0.20 -5.49
C GLU A 135 3.11 -1.23 -5.21
N MET A 136 4.03 -0.88 -4.32
CA MET A 136 4.90 -1.84 -3.68
C MET A 136 4.88 -1.60 -2.18
N MET A 137 5.09 -2.66 -1.41
CA MET A 137 5.26 -2.55 0.02
C MET A 137 6.45 -3.37 0.50
N ILE A 138 7.11 -2.86 1.54
CA ILE A 138 8.19 -3.54 2.28
C ILE A 138 7.76 -3.65 3.74
N ALA A 139 7.74 -4.85 4.29
CA ALA A 139 7.31 -5.13 5.64
C ALA A 139 8.30 -4.57 6.68
N LEU A 140 7.77 -3.90 7.70
CA LEU A 140 8.49 -3.37 8.86
C LEU A 140 8.25 -4.21 10.13
N SER A 141 7.30 -5.14 10.06
CA SER A 141 6.97 -6.17 11.06
C SER A 141 6.62 -7.47 10.33
N ASP A 142 6.21 -8.50 11.05
CA ASP A 142 5.37 -9.55 10.44
C ASP A 142 4.14 -8.89 9.82
N PHE A 143 3.93 -9.07 8.52
CA PHE A 143 2.90 -8.38 7.76
C PHE A 143 2.02 -9.36 7.00
N TRP A 144 0.72 -9.28 7.22
CA TRP A 144 -0.28 -10.16 6.62
C TRP A 144 -1.12 -9.42 5.58
N LEU A 145 -1.29 -10.04 4.42
CA LEU A 145 -2.09 -9.51 3.33
C LEU A 145 -2.82 -10.60 2.52
N LEU A 146 -3.86 -10.19 1.81
CA LEU A 146 -4.39 -10.92 0.66
C LEU A 146 -3.68 -10.46 -0.62
N HIS A 147 -3.36 -11.38 -1.52
CA HIS A 147 -2.70 -11.07 -2.80
C HIS A 147 -3.08 -12.04 -3.93
N GLY A 148 -3.98 -11.60 -4.82
CA GLY A 148 -4.36 -12.33 -6.03
C GLY A 148 -5.03 -13.68 -5.75
N PHE A 149 -5.57 -14.33 -6.79
CA PHE A 149 -6.17 -15.65 -6.64
C PHE A 149 -5.12 -16.72 -6.37
N LYS A 150 -5.44 -17.68 -5.48
CA LYS A 150 -4.67 -18.93 -5.36
C LYS A 150 -4.83 -19.73 -6.67
N THR A 151 -4.03 -20.77 -6.82
CA THR A 151 -4.28 -21.75 -7.89
C THR A 151 -5.64 -22.41 -7.73
N LYS A 152 -6.31 -22.75 -8.83
CA LYS A 152 -7.66 -23.32 -8.81
C LYS A 152 -7.71 -24.60 -7.97
N SER A 153 -6.66 -25.42 -8.02
CA SER A 153 -6.52 -26.61 -7.18
C SER A 153 -6.52 -26.26 -5.68
N LYS A 154 -5.74 -25.26 -5.25
CA LYS A 154 -5.69 -24.83 -3.85
C LYS A 154 -7.04 -24.25 -3.38
N ILE A 155 -7.76 -23.55 -4.24
CA ILE A 155 -9.11 -23.06 -3.93
C ILE A 155 -10.05 -24.26 -3.71
N LEU A 156 -10.07 -25.23 -4.63
CA LEU A 156 -10.88 -26.44 -4.49
C LEU A 156 -10.56 -27.20 -3.19
N ASP A 157 -9.28 -27.37 -2.86
CA ASP A 157 -8.86 -28.04 -1.63
C ASP A 157 -9.33 -27.27 -0.39
N THR A 158 -9.19 -25.93 -0.40
CA THR A 158 -9.63 -25.05 0.68
C THR A 158 -11.15 -25.15 0.89
N LEU A 159 -11.93 -25.12 -0.19
CA LEU A 159 -13.39 -25.21 -0.13
C LEU A 159 -13.85 -26.59 0.35
N ARG A 160 -13.24 -27.69 -0.13
CA ARG A 160 -13.61 -29.07 0.25
C ARG A 160 -13.39 -29.39 1.72
N GLN A 161 -12.44 -28.72 2.37
CA GLN A 161 -12.20 -28.87 3.81
C GLN A 161 -13.35 -28.34 4.68
N ARG A 162 -14.25 -27.53 4.12
CA ARG A 162 -15.37 -26.91 4.84
C ARG A 162 -16.68 -27.43 4.28
N THR A 163 -17.42 -28.17 5.10
CA THR A 163 -18.67 -28.83 4.66
C THR A 163 -19.68 -27.85 4.06
N SER A 164 -19.81 -26.64 4.62
CA SER A 164 -20.71 -25.59 4.10
C SER A 164 -20.29 -25.02 2.73
N LEU A 165 -19.06 -25.26 2.29
CA LEU A 165 -18.51 -24.77 1.01
C LEU A 165 -18.35 -25.89 -0.04
N ALA A 166 -18.73 -27.13 0.28
CA ALA A 166 -18.52 -28.28 -0.61
C ALA A 166 -19.22 -28.13 -1.97
N ASP A 167 -20.42 -27.52 -2.00
CA ASP A 167 -21.15 -27.26 -3.24
C ASP A 167 -20.44 -26.22 -4.11
N LEU A 168 -19.80 -25.22 -3.50
CA LEU A 168 -18.97 -24.26 -4.22
C LEU A 168 -17.73 -24.93 -4.83
N ALA A 169 -17.13 -25.90 -4.14
CA ALA A 169 -16.03 -26.67 -4.72
C ALA A 169 -16.49 -27.48 -5.94
N THR A 170 -17.68 -28.09 -5.87
CA THR A 170 -18.28 -28.83 -7.00
C THR A 170 -18.55 -27.90 -8.17
N LYS A 171 -19.08 -26.69 -7.89
CA LYS A 171 -19.34 -25.66 -8.89
C LYS A 171 -18.05 -25.16 -9.56
N LEU A 172 -17.02 -24.83 -8.78
CA LEU A 172 -15.73 -24.38 -9.31
C LEU A 172 -15.05 -25.46 -10.17
N ALA A 173 -15.26 -26.75 -9.88
CA ALA A 173 -14.67 -27.82 -10.67
C ALA A 173 -15.08 -27.76 -12.16
N SER A 174 -16.31 -27.30 -12.45
CA SER A 174 -16.86 -27.18 -13.80
C SER A 174 -16.86 -25.76 -14.39
N GLN A 175 -16.49 -24.73 -13.61
CA GLN A 175 -16.45 -23.33 -14.06
C GLN A 175 -15.01 -22.77 -14.16
N ASN A 176 -14.84 -21.69 -14.91
CA ASN A 176 -13.62 -20.88 -14.81
C ASN A 176 -13.67 -19.96 -13.57
N LEU A 177 -12.52 -19.42 -13.15
CA LEU A 177 -12.44 -18.62 -11.92
C LEU A 177 -13.20 -17.28 -12.01
N ALA A 178 -13.29 -16.67 -13.19
CA ALA A 178 -13.97 -15.38 -13.35
C ALA A 178 -15.48 -15.51 -13.15
N ASP A 179 -16.12 -16.49 -13.80
CA ASP A 179 -17.55 -16.75 -13.63
C ASP A 179 -17.86 -17.17 -12.19
N PHE A 180 -17.02 -18.03 -11.60
CA PHE A 180 -17.16 -18.46 -10.22
C PHE A 180 -17.03 -17.28 -9.24
N TYR A 181 -16.07 -16.38 -9.44
CA TYR A 181 -15.92 -15.20 -8.61
C TYR A 181 -17.10 -14.22 -8.75
N ALA A 182 -17.61 -14.04 -9.97
CA ALA A 182 -18.82 -13.26 -10.21
C ALA A 182 -20.02 -13.82 -9.43
N ASP A 183 -20.21 -15.13 -9.43
CA ASP A 183 -21.26 -15.81 -8.67
C ASP A 183 -21.14 -15.57 -7.15
N ILE A 184 -19.91 -15.51 -6.62
CA ILE A 184 -19.66 -15.19 -5.21
C ILE A 184 -19.98 -13.72 -4.90
N MET A 185 -19.50 -12.80 -5.73
CA MET A 185 -19.71 -11.36 -5.51
C MET A 185 -21.17 -10.93 -5.66
N LEU A 186 -21.94 -11.66 -6.48
CA LEU A 186 -23.38 -11.45 -6.67
C LEU A 186 -24.26 -12.29 -5.73
N ALA A 187 -23.65 -13.05 -4.82
CA ALA A 187 -24.37 -13.92 -3.90
C ALA A 187 -25.33 -13.12 -3.00
N LYS A 188 -26.52 -13.67 -2.80
CA LYS A 188 -27.51 -13.12 -1.88
C LYS A 188 -27.14 -13.43 -0.43
N GLN A 189 -27.73 -12.69 0.51
CA GLN A 189 -27.43 -12.82 1.93
C GLN A 189 -27.74 -14.21 2.50
N ASP A 190 -28.79 -14.87 2.03
CA ASP A 190 -29.13 -16.27 2.39
C ASP A 190 -28.04 -17.25 1.94
N GLN A 191 -27.49 -17.06 0.73
CA GLN A 191 -26.38 -17.87 0.23
C GLN A 191 -25.10 -17.63 1.04
N LEU A 192 -24.74 -16.37 1.29
CA LEU A 192 -23.59 -16.01 2.13
C LEU A 192 -23.73 -16.59 3.54
N ALA A 193 -24.93 -16.50 4.12
CA ALA A 193 -25.22 -17.07 5.44
C ALA A 193 -25.05 -18.59 5.45
N GLN A 194 -25.56 -19.29 4.44
CA GLN A 194 -25.41 -20.74 4.30
C GLN A 194 -23.93 -21.16 4.22
N TRP A 195 -23.09 -20.36 3.55
CA TRP A 195 -21.67 -20.65 3.39
C TRP A 195 -20.84 -20.33 4.63
N LEU A 196 -21.01 -19.13 5.19
CA LEU A 196 -20.11 -18.55 6.18
C LEU A 196 -20.54 -18.78 7.63
N LEU A 197 -21.84 -18.76 7.95
CA LEU A 197 -22.28 -18.90 9.35
C LEU A 197 -21.86 -20.22 9.99
N PRO A 198 -21.96 -21.39 9.32
CA PRO A 198 -21.48 -22.64 9.91
C PRO A 198 -19.99 -22.61 10.28
N ILE A 199 -19.17 -21.90 9.49
CA ILE A 199 -17.74 -21.73 9.76
C ILE A 199 -17.54 -20.77 10.93
N ILE A 200 -18.19 -19.60 10.88
CA ILE A 200 -18.10 -18.57 11.92
C ILE A 200 -18.50 -19.15 13.28
N GLU A 201 -19.62 -19.86 13.35
CA GLU A 201 -20.14 -20.46 14.59
C GLU A 201 -19.27 -21.62 15.07
N GLY A 202 -18.86 -22.51 14.15
CA GLY A 202 -18.03 -23.67 14.47
C GLY A 202 -16.63 -23.30 14.97
N GLN A 203 -16.06 -22.20 14.46
CA GLN A 203 -14.68 -21.79 14.77
C GLN A 203 -14.58 -20.66 15.79
N GLN A 204 -15.69 -20.03 16.20
CA GLN A 204 -15.72 -18.91 17.14
C GLN A 204 -14.90 -19.19 18.41
N LYS A 205 -15.14 -20.34 19.05
CA LYS A 205 -14.47 -20.71 20.30
C LYS A 205 -12.96 -20.89 20.12
N ALA A 206 -12.55 -21.54 19.02
CA ALA A 206 -11.13 -21.74 18.72
C ALA A 206 -10.43 -20.40 18.45
N TYR A 207 -11.08 -19.48 17.76
CA TYR A 207 -10.59 -18.12 17.52
C TYR A 207 -10.41 -17.33 18.84
N GLU A 208 -11.43 -17.29 19.69
CA GLU A 208 -11.38 -16.59 20.98
C GLU A 208 -10.30 -17.16 21.92
N GLN A 209 -10.01 -18.45 21.80
CA GLN A 209 -8.98 -19.14 22.57
C GLN A 209 -7.59 -19.08 21.90
N ASN A 210 -7.42 -18.35 20.80
CA ASN A 210 -6.18 -18.24 20.02
C ASN A 210 -5.63 -19.61 19.53
N GLN A 211 -6.52 -20.53 19.17
CA GLN A 211 -6.19 -21.88 18.71
C GLN A 211 -6.17 -22.02 17.17
N LEU A 212 -6.66 -21.01 16.44
CA LEU A 212 -6.58 -20.98 14.98
C LEU A 212 -5.24 -20.38 14.53
N ALA A 213 -4.56 -21.07 13.61
CA ALA A 213 -3.36 -20.56 12.97
C ALA A 213 -3.72 -19.43 12.00
N MET A 214 -2.85 -18.42 11.88
CA MET A 214 -3.07 -17.30 10.94
C MET A 214 -2.95 -17.71 9.46
N GLN A 215 -2.40 -18.89 9.17
CA GLN A 215 -2.42 -19.45 7.82
C GLN A 215 -3.80 -20.05 7.46
N ASP A 216 -4.66 -20.29 8.44
CA ASP A 216 -6.03 -20.76 8.23
C ASP A 216 -6.92 -19.58 7.80
N PRO A 217 -7.63 -19.66 6.67
CA PRO A 217 -8.57 -18.62 6.26
C PRO A 217 -9.70 -18.37 7.27
N ASP A 218 -10.09 -19.37 8.09
CA ASP A 218 -11.16 -19.20 9.09
C ASP A 218 -10.75 -18.20 10.18
N TYR A 219 -9.46 -18.13 10.52
CA TYR A 219 -8.91 -17.10 11.41
C TYR A 219 -9.22 -15.70 10.88
N TRP A 220 -8.97 -15.47 9.59
CA TRP A 220 -9.11 -14.15 8.99
C TRP A 220 -10.56 -13.75 8.76
N VAL A 221 -11.46 -14.70 8.48
CA VAL A 221 -12.90 -14.44 8.45
C VAL A 221 -13.37 -13.92 9.81
N LEU A 222 -13.03 -14.61 10.90
CA LEU A 222 -13.43 -14.23 12.26
C LEU A 222 -12.75 -12.93 12.73
N TYR A 223 -11.45 -12.78 12.47
CA TYR A 223 -10.72 -11.56 12.77
C TYR A 223 -11.31 -10.35 12.06
N THR A 224 -11.61 -10.48 10.77
CA THR A 224 -12.19 -9.39 9.97
C THR A 224 -13.59 -9.04 10.42
N LEU A 225 -14.42 -10.04 10.71
CA LEU A 225 -15.77 -9.83 11.24
C LEU A 225 -15.74 -9.03 12.55
N HIS A 226 -14.84 -9.38 13.46
CA HIS A 226 -14.65 -8.67 14.73
C HIS A 226 -14.05 -7.27 14.55
N ALA A 227 -12.91 -7.17 13.86
CA ALA A 227 -12.14 -5.93 13.71
C ALA A 227 -12.93 -4.85 12.94
N MET A 228 -13.71 -5.26 11.94
CA MET A 228 -14.52 -4.37 11.11
C MET A 228 -15.97 -4.27 11.56
N GLN A 229 -16.36 -4.97 12.64
CA GLN A 229 -17.72 -5.00 13.19
C GLN A 229 -18.77 -5.39 12.13
N ILE A 230 -18.47 -6.38 11.29
CA ILE A 230 -19.40 -6.88 10.28
C ILE A 230 -20.50 -7.66 10.97
N SER A 231 -21.77 -7.29 10.73
CA SER A 231 -22.92 -7.98 11.29
C SER A 231 -23.11 -9.37 10.65
N ARG A 232 -23.47 -10.36 11.45
CA ARG A 232 -23.83 -11.71 10.98
C ARG A 232 -25.11 -11.72 10.15
N ASP A 233 -25.98 -10.73 10.32
CA ASP A 233 -27.22 -10.58 9.54
C ASP A 233 -27.00 -9.91 8.18
N LYS A 234 -25.82 -9.31 7.98
CA LYS A 234 -25.44 -8.59 6.77
C LYS A 234 -23.99 -8.87 6.42
N LEU A 235 -23.73 -10.10 5.99
CA LEU A 235 -22.40 -10.57 5.64
C LEU A 235 -21.91 -9.90 4.35
N ASP A 236 -20.60 -9.62 4.32
CA ASP A 236 -19.89 -9.07 3.17
C ASP A 236 -19.36 -10.21 2.30
N ALA A 237 -19.62 -10.17 0.99
CA ALA A 237 -19.15 -11.19 0.05
C ALA A 237 -17.61 -11.28 0.00
N GLY A 238 -16.91 -10.19 0.31
CA GLY A 238 -15.45 -10.15 0.43
C GLY A 238 -14.89 -11.06 1.52
N LEU A 239 -15.69 -11.53 2.49
CA LEU A 239 -15.26 -12.57 3.44
C LEU A 239 -14.93 -13.89 2.71
N MET A 240 -15.58 -14.18 1.58
CA MET A 240 -15.26 -15.36 0.79
C MET A 240 -13.85 -15.30 0.18
N SER A 241 -13.29 -14.10 0.00
CA SER A 241 -11.96 -13.93 -0.60
C SER A 241 -10.83 -14.55 0.22
N PHE A 242 -10.98 -14.78 1.52
CA PHE A 242 -9.99 -15.52 2.32
C PHE A 242 -9.79 -16.97 1.82
N TYR A 243 -10.83 -17.55 1.23
CA TYR A 243 -10.78 -18.89 0.64
C TYR A 243 -10.28 -18.90 -0.81
N LEU A 244 -10.33 -17.76 -1.49
CA LEU A 244 -10.02 -17.63 -2.92
C LEU A 244 -8.62 -17.07 -3.17
N PHE A 245 -8.17 -16.14 -2.32
CA PHE A 245 -6.95 -15.36 -2.53
C PHE A 245 -5.77 -15.90 -1.72
N ASN A 246 -4.53 -15.61 -2.14
CA ASN A 246 -3.37 -15.98 -1.35
C ASN A 246 -3.35 -15.17 -0.06
N ILE A 247 -3.27 -15.85 1.09
CA ILE A 247 -2.98 -15.24 2.39
C ILE A 247 -1.46 -15.29 2.51
N VAL A 248 -0.82 -14.14 2.49
CA VAL A 248 0.63 -13.99 2.48
C VAL A 248 1.08 -13.41 3.81
N ASN A 249 2.14 -13.99 4.38
CA ASN A 249 2.88 -13.42 5.49
C ASN A 249 4.26 -13.00 4.95
N LEU A 250 4.57 -11.71 5.05
CA LEU A 250 5.88 -11.15 4.76
C LEU A 250 6.60 -10.88 6.07
N GLN A 251 7.86 -11.29 6.11
CA GLN A 251 8.78 -11.04 7.22
C GLN A 251 9.45 -9.67 7.07
N VAL A 252 10.03 -9.15 8.15
CA VAL A 252 10.69 -7.83 8.16
C VAL A 252 11.71 -7.71 7.02
N GLY A 253 11.55 -6.67 6.20
CA GLY A 253 12.38 -6.35 5.06
C GLY A 253 11.95 -7.03 3.75
N GLU A 254 11.13 -8.08 3.80
CA GLU A 254 10.51 -8.66 2.60
C GLU A 254 9.47 -7.70 2.03
N GLY A 255 9.22 -7.81 0.73
CA GLY A 255 8.24 -6.98 0.06
C GLY A 255 7.40 -7.74 -0.96
N ILE A 256 6.46 -7.03 -1.54
CA ILE A 256 5.64 -7.52 -2.65
C ILE A 256 5.17 -6.34 -3.50
N PHE A 257 4.97 -6.60 -4.79
CA PHE A 257 4.47 -5.63 -5.76
C PHE A 257 3.02 -5.97 -6.13
N GLN A 258 2.14 -4.98 -6.11
CA GLN A 258 0.73 -5.10 -6.51
C GLN A 258 0.54 -4.53 -7.92
N ALA A 259 0.35 -5.44 -8.88
CA ALA A 259 0.06 -5.08 -10.26
C ALA A 259 -1.41 -4.62 -10.42
N ALA A 260 -1.68 -3.86 -11.49
CA ALA A 260 -3.04 -3.50 -11.87
C ALA A 260 -3.93 -4.74 -12.07
N GLY A 261 -5.19 -4.65 -11.68
CA GLY A 261 -6.16 -5.75 -11.76
C GLY A 261 -6.04 -6.81 -10.65
N VAL A 262 -4.90 -6.91 -9.97
CA VAL A 262 -4.69 -7.93 -8.93
C VAL A 262 -5.41 -7.53 -7.64
N PRO A 263 -6.40 -8.31 -7.16
CA PRO A 263 -7.09 -7.99 -5.92
C PRO A 263 -6.17 -8.22 -4.71
N HIS A 264 -6.13 -7.28 -3.78
CA HIS A 264 -5.30 -7.36 -2.58
C HIS A 264 -5.93 -6.60 -1.41
N ALA A 265 -5.49 -6.92 -0.19
CA ALA A 265 -5.90 -6.23 1.03
C ALA A 265 -4.82 -6.38 2.10
N TYR A 266 -4.42 -5.30 2.76
CA TYR A 266 -3.59 -5.42 3.96
C TYR A 266 -4.45 -5.80 5.16
N LEU A 267 -4.00 -6.80 5.91
CA LEU A 267 -4.78 -7.38 7.01
C LEU A 267 -4.24 -6.94 8.37
N ARG A 268 -2.92 -7.01 8.58
CA ARG A 268 -2.28 -6.60 9.83
C ARG A 268 -0.76 -6.47 9.69
N GLY A 269 -0.18 -5.41 10.26
CA GLY A 269 1.27 -5.20 10.37
C GLY A 269 1.69 -3.77 10.02
N GLN A 270 2.99 -3.51 10.05
CA GLN A 270 3.57 -2.24 9.63
C GLN A 270 4.36 -2.41 8.34
N ASN A 271 4.31 -1.42 7.45
CA ASN A 271 5.07 -1.44 6.20
C ASN A 271 5.48 -0.05 5.72
N ILE A 272 6.49 -0.03 4.87
CA ILE A 272 6.71 1.05 3.91
C ILE A 272 5.81 0.73 2.72
N GLU A 273 5.12 1.73 2.18
CA GLU A 273 4.41 1.66 0.91
C GLU A 273 4.97 2.73 -0.02
N LEU A 274 5.21 2.36 -1.27
CA LEU A 274 5.53 3.29 -2.33
C LEU A 274 4.57 3.02 -3.49
N MET A 275 3.87 4.05 -3.91
CA MET A 275 2.82 3.95 -4.94
C MET A 275 2.92 5.11 -5.91
N ALA A 276 2.43 4.91 -7.14
CA ALA A 276 2.24 6.02 -8.06
C ALA A 276 1.17 6.97 -7.51
N CYS A 277 1.27 8.25 -7.86
CA CYS A 277 0.26 9.25 -7.49
C CYS A 277 -1.04 9.03 -8.25
N SER A 278 -1.96 8.29 -7.64
CA SER A 278 -3.34 8.07 -8.09
C SER A 278 -4.24 7.71 -6.90
N ASP A 279 -5.51 8.10 -6.99
CA ASP A 279 -6.56 7.77 -6.02
C ASP A 279 -7.58 6.76 -6.59
N ASN A 280 -7.30 6.18 -7.76
CA ASN A 280 -8.14 5.15 -8.38
C ASN A 280 -8.15 3.86 -7.57
N VAL A 281 -9.30 3.54 -6.95
CA VAL A 281 -9.47 2.36 -6.10
C VAL A 281 -10.84 1.74 -6.38
N ILE A 282 -10.83 0.53 -6.94
CA ILE A 282 -12.03 -0.30 -7.07
C ILE A 282 -12.05 -1.26 -5.88
N ARG A 283 -13.15 -1.25 -5.13
CA ARG A 283 -13.29 -2.10 -3.92
C ARG A 283 -13.89 -3.45 -4.27
N GLY A 284 -13.36 -4.50 -3.65
CA GLY A 284 -13.80 -5.90 -3.77
C GLY A 284 -14.54 -6.44 -2.56
N GLY A 285 -14.94 -5.58 -1.61
CA GLY A 285 -15.56 -5.96 -0.33
C GLY A 285 -14.68 -5.59 0.87
N LEU A 286 -15.08 -6.07 2.05
CA LEU A 286 -14.51 -5.70 3.34
C LEU A 286 -14.54 -4.18 3.53
N THR A 287 -15.70 -3.56 3.27
CA THR A 287 -15.82 -2.10 3.37
C THR A 287 -17.24 -1.66 3.69
N PRO A 288 -17.42 -0.59 4.49
CA PRO A 288 -18.72 0.07 4.62
C PRO A 288 -19.01 1.02 3.44
N LYS A 289 -18.01 1.29 2.58
CA LYS A 289 -18.14 2.20 1.43
C LYS A 289 -18.85 1.50 0.27
N HIS A 290 -19.25 2.29 -0.73
CA HIS A 290 -19.80 1.75 -1.97
C HIS A 290 -18.83 0.77 -2.66
N VAL A 291 -19.39 -0.34 -3.13
CA VAL A 291 -18.73 -1.37 -3.94
C VAL A 291 -19.42 -1.42 -5.28
N ASP A 292 -18.72 -0.99 -6.32
CA ASP A 292 -19.17 -1.12 -7.71
C ASP A 292 -18.80 -2.53 -8.21
N ILE A 293 -19.72 -3.49 -8.00
CA ILE A 293 -19.51 -4.90 -8.36
C ILE A 293 -19.39 -5.07 -9.88
N GLU A 294 -20.14 -4.30 -10.66
CA GLU A 294 -20.08 -4.36 -12.13
C GLU A 294 -18.68 -3.96 -12.61
N GLN A 295 -18.18 -2.82 -12.11
CA GLN A 295 -16.87 -2.34 -12.48
C GLN A 295 -15.74 -3.24 -11.94
N LEU A 296 -15.88 -3.79 -10.73
CA LEU A 296 -14.98 -4.81 -10.17
C LEU A 296 -14.82 -6.00 -11.11
N LEU A 297 -15.93 -6.65 -11.49
CA LEU A 297 -15.91 -7.85 -12.31
C LEU A 297 -15.39 -7.59 -13.73
N LYS A 298 -15.48 -6.35 -14.21
CA LYS A 298 -14.97 -5.93 -15.52
C LYS A 298 -13.45 -5.86 -15.60
N ILE A 299 -12.76 -5.54 -14.50
CA ILE A 299 -11.30 -5.25 -14.54
C ILE A 299 -10.45 -6.16 -13.65
N ILE A 300 -11.07 -6.96 -12.78
CA ILE A 300 -10.34 -7.88 -11.92
C ILE A 300 -9.58 -8.93 -12.73
N ASP A 301 -8.33 -9.17 -12.36
CA ASP A 301 -7.54 -10.28 -12.88
C ASP A 301 -7.81 -11.54 -12.04
N CYS A 302 -8.54 -12.49 -12.64
CA CYS A 302 -8.85 -13.79 -12.06
C CYS A 302 -7.81 -14.87 -12.41
N SER A 303 -6.61 -14.48 -12.86
CA SER A 303 -5.51 -15.40 -13.11
C SER A 303 -4.97 -16.02 -11.81
N GLU A 304 -4.50 -17.26 -11.91
CA GLU A 304 -3.88 -17.97 -10.79
C GLU A 304 -2.51 -17.37 -10.49
N ILE A 305 -2.30 -16.91 -9.24
CA ILE A 305 -1.08 -16.22 -8.84
C ILE A 305 -0.30 -17.05 -7.81
N VAL A 306 1.01 -17.17 -8.05
CA VAL A 306 2.00 -17.53 -7.03
C VAL A 306 2.69 -16.22 -6.61
N PRO A 307 2.45 -15.73 -5.38
CA PRO A 307 3.03 -14.47 -4.90
C PRO A 307 4.55 -14.45 -5.07
N GLN A 308 5.07 -13.38 -5.68
CA GLN A 308 6.50 -13.16 -5.84
C GLN A 308 7.00 -12.27 -4.70
N ILE A 309 7.62 -12.88 -3.71
CA ILE A 309 8.19 -12.16 -2.56
C ILE A 309 9.48 -11.48 -3.00
N ILE A 310 9.56 -10.18 -2.76
CA ILE A 310 10.78 -9.39 -2.89
C ILE A 310 11.64 -9.66 -1.66
N ALA A 311 12.88 -10.10 -1.88
CA ALA A 311 13.79 -10.45 -0.79
C ALA A 311 14.21 -9.21 0.04
N PRO A 312 14.59 -9.40 1.32
CA PRO A 312 15.11 -8.32 2.14
C PRO A 312 16.40 -7.72 1.59
N ALA A 313 16.58 -6.42 1.83
CA ALA A 313 17.81 -5.75 1.50
C ALA A 313 19.02 -6.37 2.26
N PRO A 314 20.18 -6.53 1.59
CA PRO A 314 21.43 -6.91 2.26
C PRO A 314 21.85 -5.85 3.30
N LYS A 315 22.43 -6.30 4.41
CA LYS A 315 22.72 -5.43 5.57
C LYS A 315 23.83 -4.38 5.37
N ASN A 316 24.71 -4.56 4.39
CA ASN A 316 25.99 -3.85 4.31
C ASN A 316 26.17 -3.04 3.01
N GLN A 317 25.13 -2.90 2.20
CA GLN A 317 25.21 -2.16 0.94
C GLN A 317 23.88 -1.52 0.60
N VAL A 318 23.93 -0.44 -0.19
CA VAL A 318 22.73 0.15 -0.78
C VAL A 318 22.07 -0.87 -1.69
N TYR A 319 20.74 -0.96 -1.60
CA TYR A 319 19.97 -1.93 -2.36
C TYR A 319 18.67 -1.31 -2.84
N THR A 320 18.46 -1.30 -4.15
CA THR A 320 17.18 -0.93 -4.76
C THR A 320 16.32 -2.16 -4.93
N TYR A 321 15.13 -2.14 -4.36
CA TYR A 321 14.16 -3.23 -4.47
C TYR A 321 13.68 -3.34 -5.92
N PRO A 322 13.68 -4.54 -6.53
CA PRO A 322 13.26 -4.71 -7.92
C PRO A 322 11.75 -4.55 -8.07
N THR A 323 11.33 -3.75 -9.04
CA THR A 323 9.93 -3.60 -9.47
C THR A 323 9.82 -3.62 -11.00
N PRO A 324 8.70 -4.09 -11.56
CA PRO A 324 8.50 -4.16 -13.01
C PRO A 324 7.92 -2.85 -13.60
N ILE A 325 8.25 -1.69 -13.02
CA ILE A 325 7.67 -0.39 -13.40
C ILE A 325 8.74 0.70 -13.48
N ALA A 326 8.41 1.80 -14.17
CA ALA A 326 9.26 2.98 -14.28
C ALA A 326 8.85 4.13 -13.35
N ASP A 327 7.67 4.03 -12.71
CA ASP A 327 7.05 5.10 -11.93
C ASP A 327 7.84 5.46 -10.68
N PHE A 328 8.46 4.46 -10.04
CA PHE A 328 9.22 4.65 -8.82
C PHE A 328 10.19 3.51 -8.54
N ALA A 329 11.17 3.81 -7.69
CA ALA A 329 12.08 2.87 -7.08
C ALA A 329 12.22 3.19 -5.58
N LEU A 330 12.33 2.15 -4.76
CA LEU A 330 12.65 2.25 -3.34
C LEU A 330 14.03 1.64 -3.12
N SER A 331 14.92 2.39 -2.48
CA SER A 331 16.25 1.91 -2.08
C SER A 331 16.40 1.92 -0.57
N ASN A 332 16.98 0.85 -0.03
CA ASN A 332 17.46 0.76 1.34
C ASN A 332 18.94 1.19 1.37
N MET A 333 19.30 2.11 2.27
CA MET A 333 20.67 2.57 2.47
C MET A 333 21.05 2.36 3.95
N PRO A 334 21.71 1.24 4.28
CA PRO A 334 22.31 1.06 5.60
C PRO A 334 23.56 1.94 5.74
N TYR A 335 23.82 2.44 6.95
CA TYR A 335 25.03 3.19 7.27
C TYR A 335 25.51 2.90 8.68
N ALA A 336 26.82 2.85 8.85
CA ALA A 336 27.45 2.77 10.16
C ALA A 336 27.84 4.17 10.65
N LYS A 337 28.19 4.26 11.93
CA LYS A 337 28.73 5.50 12.47
C LYS A 337 30.07 5.84 11.81
N ASN A 338 30.27 7.10 11.45
CA ASN A 338 31.44 7.66 10.78
C ASN A 338 31.71 7.08 9.39
N THR A 339 30.70 6.49 8.73
CA THR A 339 30.80 6.14 7.30
C THR A 339 30.27 7.26 6.42
N GLU A 340 30.82 7.36 5.22
CA GLU A 340 30.44 8.33 4.20
C GLU A 340 29.92 7.60 2.96
N ILE A 341 28.77 8.03 2.44
CA ILE A 341 28.18 7.55 1.18
C ILE A 341 27.93 8.78 0.33
N SER A 342 28.44 8.77 -0.91
CA SER A 342 28.28 9.89 -1.85
C SER A 342 27.67 9.38 -3.14
N ASP A 343 26.71 10.13 -3.69
CA ASP A 343 26.01 9.78 -4.92
C ASP A 343 25.38 11.05 -5.54
N ARG A 344 24.67 10.87 -6.67
CA ARG A 344 23.97 11.93 -7.37
C ARG A 344 22.53 11.53 -7.64
N THR A 345 21.57 12.39 -7.29
CA THR A 345 20.18 12.22 -7.71
C THR A 345 20.02 12.58 -9.19
N LEU A 346 19.28 11.75 -9.94
CA LEU A 346 18.87 12.07 -11.32
C LEU A 346 17.48 12.69 -11.39
N ASN A 347 16.67 12.46 -10.37
CA ASN A 347 15.30 12.91 -10.28
C ASN A 347 15.00 13.39 -8.85
N GLY A 348 13.87 14.08 -8.66
CA GLY A 348 13.41 14.47 -7.33
C GLY A 348 13.24 13.24 -6.43
N THR A 349 13.92 13.26 -5.28
CA THR A 349 14.09 12.10 -4.40
C THR A 349 13.68 12.43 -2.98
N ILE A 350 12.96 11.54 -2.31
CA ILE A 350 12.65 11.63 -0.87
C ILE A 350 13.54 10.66 -0.10
N LEU A 351 14.30 11.17 0.86
CA LEU A 351 15.05 10.40 1.84
C LEU A 351 14.28 10.39 3.16
N LEU A 352 14.01 9.21 3.74
CA LEU A 352 13.46 9.05 5.09
C LEU A 352 14.43 8.25 5.98
N VAL A 353 14.82 8.82 7.11
CA VAL A 353 15.64 8.12 8.12
C VAL A 353 14.75 7.19 8.92
N MET A 354 14.96 5.88 8.78
CA MET A 354 14.14 4.86 9.45
C MET A 354 14.67 4.53 10.84
N THR A 355 15.99 4.54 11.03
CA THR A 355 16.66 4.40 12.34
C THR A 355 17.97 5.16 12.35
N GLY A 356 18.47 5.53 13.53
CA GLY A 356 19.76 6.22 13.65
C GLY A 356 19.71 7.71 13.30
N GLU A 357 20.85 8.25 12.89
CA GLU A 357 21.03 9.68 12.62
C GLU A 357 22.09 9.89 11.53
N ILE A 358 21.82 10.78 10.60
CA ILE A 358 22.72 11.15 9.51
C ILE A 358 22.90 12.66 9.42
N THR A 359 23.99 13.06 8.76
CA THR A 359 24.09 14.36 8.10
C THR A 359 24.00 14.17 6.59
N LEU A 360 23.10 14.89 5.93
CA LEU A 360 22.99 15.01 4.48
C LEU A 360 23.57 16.36 4.05
N GLU A 361 24.55 16.33 3.16
CA GLU A 361 25.23 17.52 2.63
C GLU A 361 25.09 17.56 1.11
N ALA A 362 24.75 18.72 0.57
CA ALA A 362 24.70 18.98 -0.86
C ALA A 362 25.01 20.44 -1.14
N ALA A 363 25.89 20.72 -2.11
CA ALA A 363 26.39 22.06 -2.38
C ALA A 363 26.85 22.81 -1.09
N GLN A 364 26.16 23.88 -0.70
CA GLN A 364 26.43 24.64 0.54
C GLN A 364 25.43 24.36 1.66
N GLN A 365 24.53 23.38 1.48
CA GLN A 365 23.50 23.03 2.44
C GLN A 365 23.91 21.79 3.24
N LYS A 366 23.49 21.75 4.50
CA LYS A 366 23.71 20.65 5.43
C LYS A 366 22.47 20.46 6.29
N LEU A 367 21.93 19.25 6.31
CA LEU A 367 20.80 18.84 7.13
C LEU A 367 21.24 17.71 8.06
N THR A 368 20.89 17.81 9.35
CA THR A 368 21.02 16.69 10.28
C THR A 368 19.64 16.07 10.48
N LEU A 369 19.51 14.80 10.14
CA LEU A 369 18.24 14.07 10.15
C LEU A 369 18.35 12.87 11.09
N LYS A 370 17.38 12.77 12.00
CA LYS A 370 17.20 11.66 12.94
C LYS A 370 16.07 10.75 12.47
N GLN A 371 15.92 9.59 13.10
CA GLN A 371 14.76 8.71 12.94
C GLN A 371 13.44 9.50 12.80
N GLY A 372 12.66 9.15 11.76
CA GLY A 372 11.38 9.75 11.44
C GLY A 372 11.46 11.05 10.64
N GLN A 373 12.64 11.65 10.52
CA GLN A 373 12.85 12.87 9.73
C GLN A 373 13.19 12.52 8.29
N ALA A 374 12.70 13.35 7.37
CA ALA A 374 12.89 13.17 5.94
C ALA A 374 13.50 14.42 5.29
N ALA A 375 13.99 14.26 4.07
CA ALA A 375 14.40 15.35 3.21
C ALA A 375 13.91 15.11 1.77
N PHE A 376 13.63 16.21 1.07
CA PHE A 376 13.51 16.22 -0.38
C PHE A 376 14.83 16.70 -0.97
N VAL A 377 15.34 15.94 -1.93
CA VAL A 377 16.57 16.21 -2.68
C VAL A 377 16.15 16.47 -4.12
N GLU A 378 16.43 17.66 -4.64
CA GLU A 378 16.15 17.98 -6.03
C GLU A 378 16.93 17.06 -6.97
N ALA A 379 16.44 16.88 -8.20
CA ALA A 379 17.19 16.26 -9.27
C ALA A 379 18.53 16.95 -9.51
N ASP A 380 19.47 16.23 -10.12
CA ASP A 380 20.78 16.74 -10.50
C ASP A 380 21.62 17.27 -9.33
N THR A 381 21.41 16.70 -8.14
CA THR A 381 22.11 17.07 -6.91
C THR A 381 23.15 16.02 -6.54
N ASP A 382 24.43 16.43 -6.53
CA ASP A 382 25.47 15.64 -5.87
C ASP A 382 25.31 15.79 -4.36
N TYR A 383 25.23 14.67 -3.65
CA TYR A 383 25.03 14.65 -2.22
C TYR A 383 26.01 13.71 -1.51
N ARG A 384 26.17 13.97 -0.23
CA ARG A 384 26.95 13.15 0.69
C ARG A 384 26.15 12.88 1.96
N VAL A 385 26.10 11.63 2.37
CA VAL A 385 25.54 11.17 3.63
C VAL A 385 26.66 10.74 4.57
N HIS A 386 26.68 11.32 5.76
CA HIS A 386 27.58 10.94 6.84
C HIS A 386 26.79 10.32 8.01
N GLY A 387 27.10 9.08 8.38
CA GLY A 387 26.45 8.39 9.49
C GLY A 387 26.88 8.93 10.86
N MET A 388 25.97 9.52 11.62
CA MET A 388 26.23 10.04 12.98
C MET A 388 25.95 8.97 14.04
N GLN A 389 24.88 8.20 13.84
CA GLN A 389 24.50 7.02 14.60
C GLN A 389 24.11 5.92 13.61
N GLU A 390 24.56 4.70 13.84
CA GLU A 390 24.22 3.54 12.98
C GLU A 390 22.71 3.40 12.79
N GLY A 391 22.32 3.04 11.56
CA GLY A 391 20.93 2.83 11.19
C GLY A 391 20.78 2.64 9.70
N TYR A 392 19.57 2.92 9.20
CA TYR A 392 19.31 2.95 7.76
C TYR A 392 18.31 4.03 7.39
N ALA A 393 18.41 4.49 6.16
CA ALA A 393 17.44 5.36 5.52
C ALA A 393 16.88 4.65 4.29
N VAL A 394 15.72 5.12 3.83
CA VAL A 394 15.17 4.73 2.53
C VAL A 394 15.12 5.92 1.59
N PHE A 395 15.34 5.66 0.31
CA PHE A 395 15.22 6.62 -0.78
C PHE A 395 14.06 6.20 -1.67
N ALA A 396 13.08 7.08 -1.84
CA ALA A 396 12.06 6.97 -2.87
C ALA A 396 12.41 7.90 -4.01
N GLY A 397 12.48 7.37 -5.23
CA GLY A 397 12.84 8.10 -6.44
C GLY A 397 12.33 7.38 -7.68
N LEU A 398 12.93 7.63 -8.83
CA LEU A 398 12.70 6.84 -10.05
C LEU A 398 13.78 5.76 -10.20
N PRO A 399 13.52 4.67 -10.94
CA PRO A 399 14.57 3.73 -11.32
C PRO A 399 15.67 4.43 -12.11
N LEU A 400 16.92 4.08 -11.82
CA LEU A 400 18.12 4.59 -12.50
C LEU A 400 18.32 3.97 -13.88
#